data_AF-A0A7Y6NQS7-F1
#
_entry.id   AF-A0A7Y6NQS7-F1
#
_cell.length_a   1.000
_cell.length_b   1.000
_cell.length_c   1.000
_cell.angle_alpha   90.00
_cell.angle_beta   90.00
_cell.angle_gamma   90.00
#
_symmetry.space_group_name_H-M   'P 1'
#
loop_
_entity.id
_entity.type
_entity.pdbx_description
1 polymer ?
#
loop_
_entity_poly.entity_id
_entity_poly.type
_entity_poly.pdbx_seq_one_letter_code
_entity_poly.pdbx_strand_id
1 'polypeptide(L)'
;MKKDRTLIQGTAEAWENGPLGGDDAHAKRVSAELEQEIEDAMGLQAISIRLPRSTIQTYKALAKMHGVGYQPLMRDAICRWAEGELKQMLIGAVETQRQTEAEENPNPPEMKRAA
;
A
#
# COMPACT_ATOMS: atom_id res chain seq x y z
N MET A 1 -35.32 -38.21 -1.62
CA MET A 1 -35.07 -37.62 -2.96
C MET A 1 -33.56 -37.56 -3.16
N LYS A 2 -33.00 -38.32 -4.10
CA LYS A 2 -31.56 -38.33 -4.39
C LYS A 2 -31.24 -37.04 -5.14
N LYS A 3 -30.39 -36.17 -4.59
CA LYS A 3 -29.84 -35.02 -5.33
C LYS A 3 -28.83 -35.59 -6.33
N ASP A 4 -29.15 -35.57 -7.62
CA ASP A 4 -28.14 -35.75 -8.66
C ASP A 4 -27.14 -34.61 -8.55
N ARG A 5 -25.90 -34.97 -8.19
CA ARG A 5 -24.80 -34.03 -8.01
C ARG A 5 -24.08 -33.96 -9.36
N THR A 6 -24.49 -33.04 -10.22
CA THR A 6 -23.76 -32.74 -11.45
C THR A 6 -22.38 -32.21 -11.06
N LEU A 7 -21.33 -33.01 -11.27
CA LEU A 7 -19.96 -32.63 -10.97
C LEU A 7 -19.44 -31.72 -12.09
N ILE A 8 -18.81 -30.61 -11.70
CA ILE A 8 -18.12 -29.72 -12.64
C ILE A 8 -16.81 -30.41 -13.05
N GLN A 9 -16.51 -30.44 -14.35
CA GLN A 9 -15.26 -31.03 -14.83
C GLN A 9 -14.08 -30.14 -14.46
N GLY A 10 -12.99 -30.75 -13.98
CA GLY A 10 -11.76 -30.06 -13.60
C GLY A 10 -10.90 -29.68 -14.81
N THR A 11 -11.40 -28.82 -15.70
CA THR A 11 -10.64 -28.32 -16.87
C THR A 11 -10.20 -26.87 -16.67
N ALA A 12 -9.21 -26.41 -17.44
CA ALA A 12 -8.77 -25.02 -17.41
C ALA A 12 -9.90 -24.06 -17.80
N GLU A 13 -10.73 -24.43 -18.77
CA GLU A 13 -11.87 -23.65 -19.22
C GLU A 13 -12.93 -23.52 -18.11
N ALA A 14 -13.14 -24.56 -17.30
CA ALA A 14 -14.07 -24.51 -16.18
C ALA A 14 -13.57 -23.60 -15.04
N TRP A 15 -12.26 -23.40 -14.92
CA TRP A 15 -11.66 -22.42 -14.02
C TRP A 15 -11.75 -20.99 -14.58
N GLU A 16 -11.26 -20.77 -15.80
CA GLU A 16 -11.21 -19.44 -16.43
C GLU A 16 -12.60 -18.83 -16.66
N ASN A 17 -13.60 -19.65 -16.99
CA ASN A 17 -14.96 -19.17 -17.20
C ASN A 17 -15.74 -18.96 -15.88
N GLY A 18 -15.19 -19.37 -14.73
CA GLY A 18 -15.80 -19.22 -13.41
C GLY A 18 -16.69 -20.35 -12.84
N PRO A 19 -17.09 -21.42 -13.57
CA PRO A 19 -17.83 -22.54 -12.97
C PRO A 19 -17.14 -23.16 -11.75
N LEU A 20 -15.80 -23.22 -11.74
CA LEU A 20 -15.03 -23.67 -10.58
C LEU A 20 -14.67 -22.48 -9.69
N GLY A 21 -15.32 -22.40 -8.52
CA GLY A 21 -14.95 -21.45 -7.47
C GLY A 21 -15.55 -20.04 -7.59
N GLY A 22 -16.21 -19.70 -8.69
CA GLY A 22 -16.89 -18.42 -8.88
C GLY A 22 -18.30 -18.33 -8.27
N ASP A 23 -18.81 -19.41 -7.67
CA ASP A 23 -20.12 -19.42 -7.00
C ASP A 23 -19.99 -19.00 -5.52
N ASP A 24 -20.59 -17.85 -5.19
CA ASP A 24 -20.67 -17.28 -3.85
C ASP A 24 -21.27 -18.26 -2.81
N ALA A 25 -22.11 -19.21 -3.23
CA ALA A 25 -22.65 -20.24 -2.33
C ALA A 25 -21.56 -21.15 -1.73
N HIS A 26 -20.37 -21.16 -2.33
CA HIS A 26 -19.19 -21.89 -1.87
C HIS A 26 -18.15 -21.00 -1.19
N ALA A 27 -18.33 -19.66 -1.20
CA ALA A 27 -17.48 -18.74 -0.48
C ALA A 27 -17.78 -18.78 1.04
N LYS A 28 -16.73 -18.79 1.87
CA LYS A 28 -16.86 -18.71 3.32
C LYS A 28 -15.86 -17.71 3.88
N ARG A 29 -16.33 -16.86 4.80
CA ARG A 29 -15.43 -15.98 5.55
C ARG A 29 -14.42 -16.83 6.33
N VAL A 30 -13.15 -16.43 6.27
CA VAL A 30 -12.08 -17.00 7.09
C VAL A 30 -12.32 -16.72 8.58
N SER A 31 -11.62 -17.45 9.45
CA SER A 31 -11.64 -17.13 10.88
C SER A 31 -10.90 -15.82 11.15
N ALA A 32 -11.16 -15.20 12.29
CA ALA A 32 -10.52 -13.94 12.66
C ALA A 32 -9.00 -14.10 12.83
N GLU A 33 -8.56 -15.27 13.29
CA GLU A 33 -7.14 -15.60 13.46
C GLU A 33 -6.43 -15.64 12.11
N LEU A 34 -7.03 -16.32 11.11
CA LEU A 34 -6.44 -16.39 9.78
C LEU A 34 -6.50 -15.03 9.05
N GLU A 35 -7.55 -14.23 9.29
CA GLU A 35 -7.63 -12.84 8.81
C GLU A 35 -6.46 -12.01 9.36
N GLN A 36 -6.16 -12.15 10.66
CA GLN A 36 -5.03 -11.46 11.29
C GLN A 36 -3.67 -11.96 10.77
N GLU A 37 -3.48 -13.27 10.62
CA GLU A 37 -2.24 -13.84 10.05
C GLU A 37 -1.97 -13.29 8.63
N ILE A 38 -3.03 -13.10 7.83
CA ILE A 38 -2.93 -12.49 6.51
C ILE A 38 -2.55 -11.01 6.61
N GLU A 39 -3.21 -10.23 7.47
CA GLU A 39 -2.86 -8.81 7.67
C GLU A 39 -1.40 -8.66 8.13
N ASP A 40 -0.96 -9.47 9.08
CA ASP A 40 0.41 -9.48 9.62
C ASP A 40 1.43 -9.86 8.54
N ALA A 41 1.16 -10.91 7.74
CA ALA A 41 2.02 -11.30 6.63
C ALA A 41 2.13 -10.21 5.55
N MET A 42 1.10 -9.39 5.39
CA MET A 42 1.09 -8.23 4.49
C MET A 42 1.68 -6.97 5.13
N GLY A 43 2.00 -6.96 6.43
CA GLY A 43 2.42 -5.78 7.16
C GLY A 43 1.33 -4.70 7.26
N LEU A 44 0.07 -5.10 7.21
CA LEU A 44 -1.09 -4.22 7.28
C LEU A 44 -1.67 -4.19 8.70
N GLN A 45 -2.17 -3.04 9.10
CA GLN A 45 -2.90 -2.88 10.35
C GLN A 45 -4.18 -2.10 10.09
N ALA A 46 -5.33 -2.70 10.40
CA ALA A 46 -6.60 -1.99 10.44
C ALA A 46 -6.57 -0.88 11.51
N ILE A 47 -6.82 0.36 11.09
CA ILE A 47 -6.97 1.51 11.99
C ILE A 47 -8.35 2.15 11.81
N SER A 48 -8.91 2.65 12.90
CA SER A 48 -10.14 3.45 12.86
C SER A 48 -9.79 4.93 12.92
N ILE A 49 -9.97 5.63 11.80
CA ILE A 49 -9.73 7.08 11.70
C ILE A 49 -11.03 7.81 11.31
N ARG A 50 -11.18 9.05 11.80
CA ARG A 50 -12.28 9.93 11.42
C ARG A 50 -11.76 11.00 10.45
N LEU A 51 -12.43 11.15 9.31
CA LEU A 51 -12.12 12.16 8.30
C LEU A 51 -13.34 13.04 8.01
N PRO A 52 -13.15 14.30 7.60
CA PRO A 52 -14.26 15.14 7.15
C PRO A 52 -15.02 14.49 5.99
N ARG A 53 -16.36 14.62 6.00
CA ARG A 53 -17.22 14.04 4.95
C ARG A 53 -16.83 14.56 3.56
N SER A 54 -16.51 15.84 3.42
CA SER A 54 -16.05 16.44 2.16
C SER A 54 -14.82 15.72 1.61
N THR A 55 -13.82 15.44 2.44
CA THR A 55 -12.59 14.73 2.06
C THR A 55 -12.88 13.32 1.54
N ILE A 56 -13.75 12.57 2.23
CA ILE A 56 -14.15 11.22 1.80
C ILE A 56 -14.81 11.26 0.42
N GLN A 57 -15.68 12.25 0.18
CA GLN A 57 -16.36 12.39 -1.12
C GLN A 57 -15.37 12.76 -2.23
N THR A 58 -14.38 13.62 -1.95
CA THR A 58 -13.29 13.93 -2.87
C THR A 58 -12.50 12.68 -3.24
N TYR A 59 -12.10 11.85 -2.26
CA TYR A 59 -11.41 10.59 -2.55
C TYR A 59 -12.23 9.65 -3.44
N LYS A 60 -13.54 9.54 -3.21
CA LYS A 60 -14.43 8.74 -4.07
C LYS A 60 -14.49 9.27 -5.49
N ALA A 61 -14.57 10.59 -5.67
CA ALA A 61 -14.58 11.20 -6.99
C ALA A 61 -13.25 10.98 -7.74
N LEU A 62 -12.12 11.20 -7.07
CA LEU A 62 -10.78 10.93 -7.62
C LEU A 62 -10.61 9.46 -8.00
N ALA A 63 -10.98 8.55 -7.10
CA ALA A 63 -10.86 7.12 -7.32
C ALA A 63 -11.64 6.65 -8.56
N LYS A 64 -12.85 7.20 -8.79
CA LYS A 64 -13.63 6.95 -10.01
C LYS A 64 -12.90 7.41 -11.28
N MET A 65 -12.23 8.56 -11.25
CA MET A 65 -11.46 9.06 -12.40
C MET A 65 -10.21 8.22 -12.66
N HIS A 66 -9.56 7.71 -11.60
CA HIS A 66 -8.37 6.88 -11.70
C HIS A 66 -8.66 5.38 -11.94
N GLY A 67 -9.94 4.96 -11.91
CA GLY A 67 -10.33 3.56 -12.09
C GLY A 67 -9.92 2.65 -10.92
N VAL A 68 -9.74 3.20 -9.72
CA VAL A 68 -9.33 2.47 -8.52
C VAL A 68 -10.36 2.60 -7.40
N GLY A 69 -10.26 1.78 -6.36
CA GLY A 69 -11.04 1.97 -5.14
C GLY A 69 -10.58 3.19 -4.34
N TYR A 70 -11.50 3.84 -3.62
CA TYR A 70 -11.15 5.02 -2.82
C TYR A 70 -10.28 4.68 -1.60
N GLN A 71 -10.46 3.50 -0.99
CA GLN A 71 -9.63 3.05 0.12
C GLN A 71 -8.18 2.77 -0.32
N PRO A 72 -7.91 2.04 -1.43
CA PRO A 72 -6.57 1.93 -2.01
C PRO A 72 -5.94 3.29 -2.29
N LEU A 73 -6.67 4.21 -2.95
CA LEU A 73 -6.17 5.55 -3.26
C LEU A 73 -5.81 6.33 -2.00
N MET A 74 -6.67 6.27 -0.98
CA MET A 74 -6.44 6.95 0.30
C MET A 74 -5.24 6.37 1.04
N ARG A 75 -5.08 5.04 1.05
CA ARG A 75 -3.91 4.36 1.64
C ARG A 75 -2.61 4.83 0.98
N ASP A 76 -2.57 4.79 -0.34
CA ASP A 76 -1.42 5.24 -1.13
C ASP A 76 -1.07 6.72 -0.86
N ALA A 77 -2.07 7.59 -0.81
CA ALA A 77 -1.87 9.01 -0.50
C ALA A 77 -1.26 9.24 0.90
N ILE A 78 -1.76 8.54 1.93
CA ILE A 78 -1.26 8.65 3.31
C ILE A 78 0.19 8.13 3.41
N CYS A 79 0.48 6.99 2.80
CA CYS A 79 1.83 6.42 2.79
C CYS A 79 2.83 7.33 2.07
N ARG A 80 2.49 7.82 0.87
CA ARG A 80 3.34 8.74 0.10
C ARG A 80 3.65 10.02 0.85
N TRP A 81 2.67 10.57 1.57
CA TRP A 81 2.90 11.75 2.39
C TRP A 81 3.91 11.47 3.51
N ALA A 82 3.72 10.39 4.28
CA ALA A 82 4.64 10.05 5.38
C ALA A 82 6.08 9.80 4.89
N GLU A 83 6.24 9.07 3.78
CA GLU A 83 7.56 8.87 3.16
C GLU A 83 8.18 10.17 2.65
N GLY A 84 7.35 11.06 2.08
CA GLY A 84 7.78 12.36 1.57
C GLY A 84 8.30 13.25 2.70
N GLU A 85 7.53 13.38 3.78
CA GLU A 85 7.93 14.18 4.95
C GLU A 85 9.24 13.70 5.56
N LEU A 86 9.40 12.37 5.73
CA LEU A 86 10.62 11.80 6.27
C LEU A 86 11.84 12.12 5.38
N LYS A 87 11.70 12.03 4.05
CA LYS A 87 12.76 12.39 3.10
C LYS A 87 13.11 13.87 3.20
N GLN A 88 12.13 14.76 3.30
CA GLN A 88 12.37 16.21 3.44
C GLN A 88 13.13 16.53 4.72
N MET A 89 12.75 15.93 5.86
CA MET A 89 13.47 16.11 7.12
C MET A 89 14.92 15.65 7.04
N LEU A 90 15.17 14.49 6.41
CA LEU A 90 16.53 13.96 6.25
C LEU A 90 17.40 14.86 5.36
N ILE A 91 16.86 15.35 4.24
CA ILE A 91 17.56 16.28 3.35
C ILE A 91 17.94 17.55 4.12
N GLY A 92 17.00 18.15 4.85
CA GLY A 92 17.25 19.35 5.65
C GLY A 92 18.31 19.15 6.74
N ALA A 93 18.32 17.98 7.40
CA ALA A 93 19.34 17.64 8.39
C ALA A 93 20.74 17.54 7.77
N VAL A 94 20.87 16.88 6.61
CA VAL A 94 22.14 16.77 5.88
C VAL A 94 22.62 18.14 5.38
N GLU A 95 21.72 18.98 4.88
CA GLU A 95 22.06 20.34 4.45
C GLU A 95 22.56 21.20 5.61
N THR A 96 21.90 21.11 6.77
CA THR A 96 22.32 21.82 7.98
C THR A 96 23.69 21.32 8.44
N GLN A 97 23.93 20.01 8.43
CA GLN A 97 25.23 19.45 8.80
C GLN A 97 26.34 19.90 7.85
N ARG A 98 26.08 19.94 6.53
CA ARG A 98 27.05 20.46 5.54
C ARG A 98 27.32 21.95 5.72
N GLN A 99 26.32 22.74 6.11
CA GLN A 99 26.50 24.15 6.44
C GLN A 99 27.36 24.33 7.69
N THR A 100 27.09 23.59 8.76
CA THR A 100 27.93 23.63 9.97
C THR A 100 29.36 23.18 9.70
N GLU A 101 29.56 22.11 8.91
CA GLU A 101 30.92 21.65 8.54
C GLU A 101 31.66 22.65 7.64
N ALA A 102 30.96 23.36 6.75
CA ALA A 102 31.54 24.40 5.92
C ALA A 102 31.85 25.69 6.70
N GLU A 103 31.04 26.02 7.71
CA GLU A 103 31.29 27.13 8.63
C GLU A 103 32.43 26.83 9.61
N GLU A 104 32.56 25.58 10.08
CA GLU A 104 33.62 25.15 10.99
C GLU A 104 34.97 24.93 10.29
N ASN A 105 34.99 24.65 8.98
CA ASN A 105 36.23 24.47 8.22
C ASN A 105 36.24 25.24 6.88
N PRO A 106 36.51 26.56 6.90
CA PRO A 106 36.44 27.41 5.71
C PRO A 106 37.59 27.22 4.70
N ASN A 107 38.59 26.36 4.99
CA ASN A 107 39.70 26.12 4.07
C ASN A 107 39.81 24.62 3.72
N PRO A 108 39.49 24.21 2.47
CA PRO A 108 39.50 22.80 2.10
C PRO A 108 40.94 22.25 2.11
N PRO A 109 41.15 20.98 2.50
CA PRO A 109 42.46 20.36 2.43
C PRO A 109 42.91 20.30 0.97
N GLU A 110 44.10 20.85 0.68
CA GLU A 110 44.71 20.83 -0.65
C GLU A 110 44.72 19.40 -1.22
N MET A 111 44.02 19.20 -2.34
CA MET A 111 44.15 17.97 -3.12
C MET A 111 45.61 17.88 -3.60
N LYS A 112 46.41 17.07 -2.91
CA LYS A 112 47.72 16.65 -3.41
C LYS A 112 47.49 15.92 -4.74
N ARG A 113 47.76 16.60 -5.85
CA ARG A 113 47.86 15.97 -7.17
C ARG A 113 48.96 14.92 -7.07
N ALA A 114 48.56 13.65 -7.14
CA ALA A 114 49.50 12.55 -7.28
C ALA A 114 50.27 12.74 -8.60
N ALA A 115 51.59 12.85 -8.48
CA ALA A 115 52.53 12.91 -9.60
C ALA A 115 52.86 11.50 -10.09
#